data_AF-K1RIQ6-F1
#
_entry.id   AF-K1RIQ6-F1
#
_cell.length_a   1.000
_cell.length_b   1.000
_cell.length_c   1.000
_cell.angle_alpha   90.00
_cell.angle_beta   90.00
_cell.angle_gamma   90.00
#
_symmetry.space_group_name_H-M   'P 1'
#
loop_
_entity.id
_entity.type
_entity.pdbx_description
1 polymer ?
#
loop_
_entity_poly.entity_id
_entity_poly.type
_entity_poly.pdbx_seq_one_letter_code
_entity_poly.pdbx_strand_id
1 'polypeptide(L)'
;MKTARYYEINEDTARSAHYCVHMSDYKPGSATAEYRRAVDKAAALVETKKARVSPFYHDKLDALLDRYARRLAQWMNDYNRNQASYPSQFISGAGGYNMRKHEKQMSREGTLLNEYDEIKAILTKIEAVGSGPVDLSDPHACEMLADQLQKLQNKLDESKALNAYYRKHKSFDGFPGLTAEAAAKLTASFADTQERCPWVKSPVPDYELTSLRGKIKRVQARLDELDKRAQQAEQPTDSTKFPGGEIVRNLEADRLQILFDEKPDEDTRAALKQNGFRWSPRYSAWQRQLTPNAEAAARRALGLTE
;
A
#
# COMPACT_ATOMS: atom_id res chain seq x y z
N MET A 1 22.68 -7.05 -4.53
CA MET A 1 21.43 -7.80 -4.22
C MET A 1 21.39 -8.07 -2.73
N LYS A 2 20.36 -7.61 -2.03
CA LYS A 2 20.14 -7.99 -0.63
C LYS A 2 19.71 -9.46 -0.65
N THR A 3 20.51 -10.35 -0.06
CA THR A 3 20.16 -11.76 0.07
C THR A 3 18.95 -11.91 1.00
N ALA A 4 18.06 -12.85 0.67
CA ALA A 4 16.88 -13.10 1.51
C ALA A 4 17.32 -13.49 2.92
N ARG A 5 16.75 -12.84 3.94
CA ARG A 5 17.03 -13.17 5.33
C ARG A 5 16.25 -14.41 5.71
N TYR A 6 16.97 -15.46 6.13
CA TYR A 6 16.37 -16.67 6.66
C TYR A 6 16.20 -16.57 8.18
N TYR A 7 15.15 -17.22 8.67
CA TYR A 7 14.84 -17.34 10.09
C TYR A 7 14.96 -18.80 10.53
N GLU A 8 15.16 -19.01 11.84
CA GLU A 8 15.43 -20.32 12.42
C GLU A 8 14.19 -21.23 12.37
N ILE A 9 14.41 -22.48 11.96
CA ILE A 9 13.43 -23.56 12.02
C ILE A 9 13.90 -24.57 13.06
N ASN A 10 13.02 -24.91 14.01
CA ASN A 10 13.32 -25.88 15.06
C ASN A 10 13.15 -27.31 14.51
N GLU A 11 14.25 -27.86 14.00
CA GLU A 11 14.33 -29.20 13.42
C GLU A 11 14.00 -30.32 14.41
N ASP A 12 14.31 -30.16 15.69
CA ASP A 12 13.98 -31.17 16.69
C ASP A 12 12.46 -31.25 16.92
N THR A 13 11.78 -30.10 16.94
CA THR A 13 10.32 -30.04 17.00
C THR A 13 9.70 -30.61 15.72
N ALA A 14 10.28 -30.32 14.55
CA ALA A 14 9.84 -30.90 13.28
C ALA A 14 9.98 -32.43 13.26
N ARG A 15 11.08 -32.95 13.82
CA ARG A 15 11.31 -34.38 14.00
C ARG A 15 10.27 -35.02 14.93
N SER A 16 10.02 -34.40 16.09
CA SER A 16 8.98 -34.88 17.02
C SER A 16 7.60 -34.88 16.36
N ALA A 17 7.26 -33.81 15.63
CA ALA A 17 6.02 -33.71 14.86
C ALA A 17 5.89 -34.83 13.82
N HIS A 18 6.96 -35.12 13.08
CA HIS A 18 7.00 -36.20 12.09
C HIS A 18 6.65 -37.55 12.73
N TYR A 19 7.25 -37.88 13.88
CA TYR A 19 6.99 -39.15 14.56
C TYR A 19 5.60 -39.23 15.24
N CYS A 20 4.92 -38.11 15.43
CA CYS A 20 3.52 -38.10 15.87
C CYS A 20 2.55 -38.52 14.74
N VAL A 21 2.97 -38.48 13.48
CA VAL A 21 2.11 -38.72 12.30
C VAL A 21 2.60 -39.89 11.44
N HIS A 22 3.92 -40.09 11.36
CA HIS A 22 4.56 -41.05 10.47
C HIS A 22 5.42 -42.05 11.24
N MET A 23 5.44 -43.30 10.78
CA MET A 23 6.32 -44.35 11.28
C MET A 23 7.70 -44.38 10.60
N SER A 24 7.89 -43.64 9.52
CA SER A 24 9.16 -43.56 8.81
C SER A 24 10.15 -42.63 9.50
N ASP A 25 11.44 -42.83 9.24
CA ASP A 25 12.47 -41.95 9.77
C ASP A 25 12.40 -40.54 9.22
N TYR A 26 12.57 -39.56 10.11
CA TYR A 26 12.69 -38.17 9.73
C TYR A 26 14.08 -37.91 9.13
N LYS A 27 14.12 -37.32 7.93
CA LYS A 27 15.38 -36.87 7.33
C LYS A 27 15.78 -35.51 7.93
N PRO A 28 16.92 -35.40 8.63
CA PRO A 28 17.34 -34.14 9.24
C PRO A 28 17.50 -33.00 8.22
N GLY A 29 17.06 -31.79 8.58
CA GLY A 29 17.15 -30.60 7.74
C GLY A 29 16.02 -30.46 6.72
N SER A 30 15.05 -31.38 6.70
CA SER A 30 13.97 -31.37 5.71
C SER A 30 13.05 -30.16 5.87
N ALA A 31 12.69 -29.80 7.11
CA ALA A 31 11.82 -28.65 7.36
C ALA A 31 12.52 -27.33 7.00
N THR A 32 13.79 -27.19 7.37
CA THR A 32 14.63 -26.04 7.00
C THR A 32 14.79 -25.92 5.50
N ALA A 33 14.98 -27.03 4.79
CA ALA A 33 15.10 -27.05 3.34
C ALA A 33 13.79 -26.63 2.65
N GLU A 34 12.64 -27.10 3.15
CA GLU A 34 11.33 -26.69 2.65
C GLU A 34 11.09 -25.20 2.85
N TYR A 35 11.33 -24.69 4.05
CA TYR A 35 11.25 -23.28 4.39
C TYR A 35 12.13 -22.43 3.46
N ARG A 36 13.41 -22.79 3.31
CA ARG A 36 14.34 -22.05 2.44
C ARG A 36 13.85 -22.05 1.00
N ARG A 37 13.39 -23.19 0.47
CA ARG A 37 12.84 -23.27 -0.89
C ARG A 37 11.65 -22.33 -1.09
N ALA A 38 10.77 -22.19 -0.09
CA ALA A 38 9.63 -21.28 -0.16
C ALA A 38 10.09 -19.81 -0.16
N VAL A 39 11.05 -19.45 0.71
CA VAL A 39 11.63 -18.10 0.76
C VAL A 39 12.39 -17.76 -0.52
N ASP A 40 13.14 -18.71 -1.09
CA ASP A 40 13.89 -18.52 -2.34
C ASP A 40 12.96 -18.26 -3.52
N LYS A 41 11.82 -18.95 -3.59
CA LYS A 41 10.77 -18.68 -4.59
C LYS A 41 10.21 -17.26 -4.43
N ALA A 42 9.95 -16.84 -3.20
CA ALA A 42 9.48 -15.48 -2.92
C ALA A 42 10.54 -14.42 -3.26
N ALA A 43 11.82 -14.71 -3.02
CA ALA A 43 12.93 -13.83 -3.38
C ALA A 43 13.06 -13.68 -4.90
N ALA A 44 12.95 -14.78 -5.66
CA ALA A 44 12.96 -14.74 -7.12
C ALA A 44 11.78 -13.92 -7.69
N LEU A 45 10.60 -14.02 -7.06
CA LEU A 45 9.44 -13.20 -7.40
C LEU A 45 9.72 -11.70 -7.18
N VAL A 46 10.33 -11.34 -6.05
CA VAL A 46 10.72 -9.95 -5.73
C VAL A 46 11.72 -9.41 -6.75
N GLU A 47 12.75 -10.17 -7.11
CA GLU A 47 13.74 -9.71 -8.08
C GLU A 47 13.12 -9.52 -9.48
N THR A 48 12.21 -10.42 -9.89
CA THR A 48 11.42 -10.26 -11.12
C THR A 48 10.58 -8.98 -11.08
N LYS A 49 10.04 -8.61 -9.91
CA LYS A 49 9.27 -7.38 -9.72
C LYS A 49 10.15 -6.14 -9.76
N LYS A 50 11.29 -6.13 -9.05
CA LYS A 50 12.26 -5.02 -9.04
C LYS A 50 12.74 -4.64 -10.43
N ALA A 51 12.88 -5.61 -11.34
CA ALA A 51 13.27 -5.36 -12.73
C ALA A 51 12.22 -4.58 -13.54
N ARG A 52 10.95 -4.54 -13.10
CA ARG A 52 9.84 -3.89 -13.82
C ARG A 52 9.32 -2.63 -13.14
N VAL A 53 9.50 -2.53 -11.82
CA VAL A 53 8.97 -1.41 -11.02
C VAL A 53 10.05 -0.37 -10.74
N SER A 54 9.61 0.85 -10.43
CA SER A 54 10.51 1.94 -10.06
C SER A 54 11.37 1.59 -8.83
N PRO A 55 12.63 2.07 -8.76
CA PRO A 55 13.51 1.89 -7.60
C PRO A 55 12.89 2.28 -6.26
N PHE A 56 11.97 3.25 -6.24
CA PHE A 56 11.25 3.68 -5.03
C PHE A 56 10.46 2.56 -4.34
N TYR A 57 10.10 1.49 -5.07
CA TYR A 57 9.39 0.34 -4.48
C TYR A 57 10.32 -0.77 -3.98
N HIS A 58 11.64 -0.69 -4.20
CA HIS A 58 12.55 -1.80 -3.91
C HIS A 58 12.63 -2.09 -2.41
N ASP A 59 12.68 -1.06 -1.57
CA ASP A 59 12.70 -1.22 -0.11
C ASP A 59 11.39 -1.82 0.42
N LYS A 60 10.25 -1.43 -0.17
CA LYS A 60 8.94 -2.00 0.17
C LYS A 60 8.86 -3.48 -0.19
N LEU A 61 9.39 -3.87 -1.35
CA LEU A 61 9.47 -5.26 -1.78
C LEU A 61 10.38 -6.08 -0.83
N ASP A 62 11.53 -5.54 -0.44
CA ASP A 62 12.45 -6.18 0.50
C ASP A 62 11.82 -6.34 1.89
N ALA A 63 11.09 -5.33 2.36
CA ALA A 63 10.36 -5.40 3.63
C ALA A 63 9.23 -6.44 3.61
N LEU A 64 8.54 -6.60 2.48
CA LEU A 64 7.52 -7.64 2.31
C LEU A 64 8.15 -9.04 2.27
N LEU A 65 9.29 -9.21 1.61
CA LEU A 65 10.03 -10.47 1.58
C LEU A 65 10.50 -10.88 2.98
N ASP A 66 11.10 -9.96 3.73
CA ASP A 66 11.52 -10.21 5.12
C ASP A 66 10.34 -10.59 6.00
N ARG A 67 9.21 -9.88 5.87
CA ARG A 67 7.97 -10.20 6.61
C ARG A 67 7.45 -11.58 6.26
N TYR A 68 7.44 -11.96 4.98
CA TYR A 68 7.06 -13.30 4.54
C TYR A 68 7.97 -14.37 5.15
N ALA A 69 9.29 -14.20 5.03
CA ALA A 69 10.27 -15.13 5.55
C ALA A 69 10.16 -15.31 7.06
N ARG A 70 9.96 -14.22 7.82
CA ARG A 70 9.79 -14.26 9.27
C ARG A 70 8.51 -14.99 9.68
N ARG A 71 7.37 -14.59 9.11
CA ARG A 71 6.08 -15.17 9.47
C ARG A 71 5.98 -16.63 9.06
N LEU A 72 6.54 -17.01 7.92
CA LEU A 72 6.56 -18.41 7.47
C LEU A 72 7.36 -19.29 8.43
N ALA A 73 8.52 -18.82 8.91
CA ALA A 73 9.30 -19.57 9.89
C ALA A 73 8.57 -19.72 11.23
N GLN A 74 7.97 -18.63 11.73
CA GLN A 74 7.15 -18.66 12.95
C GLN A 74 6.00 -19.66 12.82
N TRP A 75 5.24 -19.56 11.72
CA TRP A 75 4.14 -20.46 11.44
C TRP A 75 4.59 -21.92 11.34
N MET A 76 5.68 -22.21 10.64
CA MET A 76 6.18 -23.58 10.50
C MET A 76 6.60 -24.16 11.85
N ASN A 77 7.25 -23.37 12.72
CA ASN A 77 7.60 -23.79 14.07
C ASN A 77 6.37 -24.02 14.95
N ASP A 78 5.36 -23.14 14.87
CA ASP A 78 4.12 -23.29 15.62
C ASP A 78 3.25 -24.46 15.12
N TYR A 79 3.26 -24.70 13.81
CA TYR A 79 2.63 -25.86 13.18
C TYR A 79 3.28 -27.16 13.65
N ASN A 80 4.61 -27.24 13.58
CA ASN A 80 5.35 -28.41 14.08
C ASN A 80 5.12 -28.62 15.58
N ARG A 81 5.09 -27.55 16.39
CA ARG A 81 4.77 -27.66 17.82
C ARG A 81 3.36 -28.21 18.05
N ASN A 82 2.37 -27.79 17.26
CA ASN A 82 1.00 -28.30 17.35
C ASN A 82 0.93 -29.79 16.95
N GLN A 83 1.61 -30.17 15.87
CA GLN A 83 1.66 -31.57 15.41
C GLN A 83 2.40 -32.47 16.42
N ALA A 84 3.48 -31.99 17.04
CA ALA A 84 4.20 -32.73 18.09
C ALA A 84 3.42 -32.84 19.42
N SER A 85 2.36 -32.05 19.61
CA SER A 85 1.64 -31.98 20.88
C SER A 85 0.81 -33.23 21.17
N TYR A 86 0.37 -33.93 20.12
CA TYR A 86 -0.49 -35.10 20.27
C TYR A 86 -0.36 -36.07 19.07
N PRO A 87 -0.04 -37.35 19.31
CA PRO A 87 0.13 -38.34 18.25
C PRO A 87 -1.20 -38.71 17.59
N SER A 88 -1.13 -39.04 16.31
CA SER A 88 -2.28 -39.54 15.55
C SER A 88 -2.81 -40.86 16.11
N GLN A 89 -4.08 -41.17 15.84
CA GLN A 89 -4.70 -42.43 16.25
C GLN A 89 -3.97 -43.66 15.70
N PHE A 90 -3.35 -43.51 14.52
CA PHE A 90 -2.51 -44.56 13.92
C PHE A 90 -1.28 -44.88 14.79
N ILE A 91 -0.67 -43.87 15.42
CA ILE A 91 0.51 -44.03 16.29
C ILE A 91 0.10 -44.47 17.70
N SER A 92 -0.94 -43.89 18.29
CA SER A 92 -1.35 -44.20 19.67
C SER A 92 -2.25 -45.43 19.81
N GLY A 93 -2.82 -45.93 18.71
CA GLY A 93 -3.88 -46.93 18.71
C GLY A 93 -5.22 -46.39 19.22
N ALA A 94 -6.32 -47.09 18.87
CA ALA A 94 -7.67 -46.66 19.20
C ALA A 94 -7.97 -46.66 20.72
N GLY A 95 -7.38 -47.58 21.48
CA GLY A 95 -7.60 -47.69 22.93
C GLY A 95 -6.96 -46.60 23.77
N GLY A 96 -5.92 -45.92 23.25
CA GLY A 96 -5.18 -44.86 23.95
C GLY A 96 -5.52 -43.43 23.47
N TYR A 97 -6.45 -43.30 22.51
CA TYR A 97 -6.71 -42.02 21.85
C TYR A 97 -7.67 -41.12 22.64
N ASN A 98 -7.14 -40.02 23.17
CA ASN A 98 -7.89 -38.96 23.84
C ASN A 98 -8.48 -37.96 22.84
N MET A 99 -9.77 -38.09 22.55
CA MET A 99 -10.50 -37.18 21.66
C MET A 99 -10.43 -35.71 22.09
N ARG A 100 -10.50 -35.40 23.39
CA ARG A 100 -10.45 -34.00 23.86
C ARG A 100 -9.10 -33.33 23.58
N LYS A 101 -7.99 -34.07 23.62
CA LYS A 101 -6.67 -33.55 23.25
C LYS A 101 -6.59 -33.32 21.74
N HIS A 102 -7.10 -34.27 20.96
CA HIS A 102 -7.17 -34.13 19.51
C HIS A 102 -8.04 -32.93 19.07
N GLU A 103 -9.22 -32.74 19.66
CA GLU A 103 -10.10 -31.61 19.37
C GLU A 103 -9.39 -30.27 19.60
N LYS A 104 -8.56 -30.17 20.65
CA LYS A 104 -7.74 -28.97 20.90
C LYS A 104 -6.65 -28.77 19.84
N GLN A 105 -5.97 -29.84 19.45
CA GLN A 105 -4.97 -29.82 18.38
C GLN A 105 -5.60 -29.37 17.05
N MET A 106 -6.77 -29.93 16.70
CA MET A 106 -7.53 -29.58 15.49
C MET A 106 -8.02 -28.13 15.52
N SER A 107 -8.48 -27.66 16.69
CA SER A 107 -8.88 -26.25 16.86
C SER A 107 -7.71 -25.30 16.60
N ARG A 108 -6.52 -25.61 17.14
CA ARG A 108 -5.30 -24.83 16.85
C ARG A 108 -4.90 -24.94 15.38
N GLU A 109 -5.01 -26.11 14.76
CA GLU A 109 -4.72 -26.28 13.34
C GLU A 109 -5.60 -25.39 12.45
N GLY A 110 -6.90 -25.26 12.76
CA GLY A 110 -7.77 -24.31 12.08
C GLY A 110 -7.28 -22.86 12.15
N THR A 111 -6.79 -22.42 13.31
CA THR A 111 -6.20 -21.07 13.44
C THR A 111 -4.88 -20.91 12.67
N LEU A 112 -4.04 -21.96 12.65
CA LEU A 112 -2.79 -21.97 11.89
C LEU A 112 -3.04 -21.91 10.38
N LEU A 113 -4.09 -22.55 9.87
CA LEU A 113 -4.45 -22.45 8.46
C LEU A 113 -4.80 -21.02 8.06
N ASN A 114 -5.56 -20.30 8.90
CA ASN A 114 -5.85 -18.88 8.68
C ASN A 114 -4.57 -18.03 8.69
N GLU A 115 -3.67 -18.27 9.65
CA GLU A 115 -2.36 -17.60 9.70
C GLU A 115 -1.55 -17.87 8.42
N TYR A 116 -1.59 -19.09 7.89
CA TYR A 116 -0.92 -19.45 6.64
C TYR A 116 -1.52 -18.74 5.43
N ASP A 117 -2.84 -18.60 5.37
CA ASP A 117 -3.52 -17.84 4.31
C ASP A 117 -3.10 -16.36 4.33
N GLU A 118 -2.96 -15.76 5.51
CA GLU A 118 -2.41 -14.41 5.64
C GLU A 118 -0.95 -14.30 5.19
N ILE A 119 -0.15 -15.35 5.41
CA ILE A 119 1.24 -15.42 4.95
C ILE A 119 1.28 -15.50 3.42
N LYS A 120 0.46 -16.35 2.80
CA LYS A 120 0.31 -16.42 1.34
C LYS A 120 -0.15 -15.09 0.74
N ALA A 121 -1.05 -14.38 1.42
CA ALA A 121 -1.50 -13.06 0.97
C ALA A 121 -0.36 -12.03 0.88
N ILE A 122 0.77 -12.23 1.57
CA ILE A 122 1.96 -11.38 1.39
C ILE A 122 2.57 -11.55 -0.01
N LEU A 123 2.55 -12.75 -0.58
CA LEU A 123 3.01 -13.00 -1.94
C LEU A 123 2.13 -12.26 -2.95
N THR A 124 0.81 -12.30 -2.77
CA THR A 124 -0.13 -11.51 -3.59
C THR A 124 0.13 -10.00 -3.46
N LYS A 125 0.47 -9.53 -2.25
CA LYS A 125 0.87 -8.12 -2.06
C LYS A 125 2.15 -7.78 -2.82
N ILE A 126 3.16 -8.64 -2.80
CA ILE A 126 4.40 -8.49 -3.59
C ILE A 126 4.06 -8.39 -5.09
N GLU A 127 3.14 -9.23 -5.58
CA GLU A 127 2.72 -9.19 -6.97
C GLU A 127 2.00 -7.90 -7.36
N ALA A 128 1.23 -7.32 -6.44
CA ALA A 128 0.45 -6.10 -6.67
C ALA A 128 1.28 -4.80 -6.52
N VAL A 129 2.52 -4.86 -6.01
CA VAL A 129 3.37 -3.67 -5.92
C VAL A 129 3.61 -3.08 -7.31
N GLY A 130 3.32 -1.79 -7.46
CA GLY A 130 3.51 -1.04 -8.70
C GLY A 130 2.44 -1.23 -9.78
N SER A 131 1.41 -2.07 -9.57
CA SER A 131 0.30 -2.23 -10.52
C SER A 131 -0.89 -1.30 -10.27
N GLY A 132 -0.92 -0.61 -9.13
CA GLY A 132 -1.99 0.31 -8.73
C GLY A 132 -1.59 1.79 -8.81
N PRO A 133 -2.52 2.71 -8.49
CA PRO A 133 -2.20 4.10 -8.26
C PRO A 133 -1.15 4.24 -7.15
N VAL A 134 -0.24 5.22 -7.28
CA VAL A 134 0.73 5.57 -6.22
C VAL A 134 -0.03 5.82 -4.92
N ASP A 135 0.37 5.21 -3.81
CA ASP A 135 -0.22 5.49 -2.49
C ASP A 135 0.28 6.85 -2.00
N LEU A 136 -0.62 7.74 -1.59
CA LEU A 136 -0.25 9.07 -1.09
C LEU A 136 0.41 9.02 0.30
N SER A 137 0.31 7.88 1.00
CA SER A 137 0.93 7.67 2.30
C SER A 137 2.37 7.14 2.20
N ASP A 138 2.83 6.85 0.98
CA ASP A 138 4.19 6.36 0.74
C ASP A 138 5.20 7.51 0.89
N PRO A 139 6.33 7.33 1.61
CA PRO A 139 7.34 8.38 1.77
C PRO A 139 7.86 8.94 0.44
N HIS A 140 7.88 8.12 -0.62
CA HIS A 140 8.36 8.52 -1.94
C HIS A 140 7.23 8.94 -2.88
N ALA A 141 6.00 9.11 -2.39
CA ALA A 141 4.84 9.41 -3.23
C ALA A 141 5.02 10.65 -4.13
N CYS A 142 5.65 11.70 -3.59
CA CYS A 142 5.93 12.93 -4.33
C CYS A 142 6.90 12.68 -5.51
N GLU A 143 8.03 12.02 -5.24
CA GLU A 143 9.05 11.69 -6.25
C GLU A 143 8.48 10.80 -7.36
N MET A 144 7.64 9.83 -6.98
CA MET A 144 6.99 8.92 -7.91
C MET A 144 5.97 9.60 -8.82
N LEU A 145 5.15 10.50 -8.26
CA LEU A 145 4.19 11.27 -9.03
C LEU A 145 4.90 12.29 -9.94
N ALA A 146 6.02 12.87 -9.50
CA ALA A 146 6.84 13.76 -10.32
C ALA A 146 7.47 13.04 -11.52
N ASP A 147 8.05 11.85 -11.33
CA ASP A 147 8.58 11.03 -12.44
C ASP A 147 7.45 10.61 -13.39
N GLN A 148 6.28 10.23 -12.86
CA GLN A 148 5.11 9.93 -13.68
C GLN A 148 4.64 11.14 -14.50
N LEU A 149 4.65 12.33 -13.89
CA LEU A 149 4.29 13.58 -14.56
C LEU A 149 5.27 13.88 -15.71
N GLN A 150 6.58 13.77 -15.45
CA GLN A 150 7.62 14.01 -16.45
C GLN A 150 7.49 13.05 -17.64
N LYS A 151 7.27 11.76 -17.39
CA LYS A 151 7.05 10.76 -18.45
C LYS A 151 5.82 11.08 -19.30
N LEU A 152 4.72 11.50 -18.67
CA LEU A 152 3.51 11.88 -19.39
C LEU A 152 3.72 13.16 -20.21
N GLN A 153 4.47 14.12 -19.68
CA GLN A 153 4.80 15.37 -20.36
C GLN A 153 5.69 15.12 -21.58
N ASN A 154 6.77 14.34 -21.42
CA ASN A 154 7.65 13.93 -22.52
C ASN A 154 6.84 13.23 -23.62
N LYS A 155 5.97 12.28 -23.26
CA LYS A 155 5.12 11.58 -24.23
C LYS A 155 4.15 12.53 -24.96
N LEU A 156 3.58 13.51 -24.25
CA LEU A 156 2.71 14.50 -24.87
C LEU A 156 3.49 15.37 -25.88
N ASP A 157 4.70 15.79 -25.53
CA ASP A 157 5.52 16.65 -26.37
C ASP A 157 6.10 15.90 -27.57
N GLU A 158 6.54 14.65 -27.40
CA GLU A 158 6.89 13.73 -28.48
C GLU A 158 5.72 13.54 -29.46
N SER A 159 4.51 13.29 -28.93
CA SER A 159 3.30 13.10 -29.75
C SER A 159 2.95 14.35 -30.57
N LYS A 160 3.07 15.54 -29.95
CA LYS A 160 2.85 16.81 -30.66
C LYS A 160 3.92 17.05 -31.72
N ALA A 161 5.19 16.77 -31.41
CA ALA A 161 6.30 16.91 -32.33
C ALA A 161 6.13 15.98 -33.53
N LEU A 162 5.73 14.74 -33.30
CA LEU A 162 5.45 13.75 -34.35
C LEU A 162 4.33 14.23 -35.28
N ASN A 163 3.23 14.71 -34.72
CA ASN A 163 2.14 15.29 -35.51
C ASN A 163 2.58 16.54 -36.28
N ALA A 164 3.34 17.44 -35.67
CA ALA A 164 3.85 18.63 -36.32
C ALA A 164 4.80 18.30 -37.48
N TYR A 165 5.65 17.30 -37.29
CA TYR A 165 6.57 16.79 -38.31
C TYR A 165 5.79 16.21 -39.49
N TYR A 166 4.86 15.29 -39.22
CA TYR A 166 4.06 14.66 -40.27
C TYR A 166 3.23 15.68 -41.06
N ARG A 167 2.69 16.72 -40.40
CA ARG A 167 1.96 17.79 -41.11
C ARG A 167 2.82 18.49 -42.16
N LYS A 168 4.12 18.68 -41.90
CA LYS A 168 5.06 19.35 -42.81
C LYS A 168 5.63 18.41 -43.87
N HIS A 169 6.02 17.21 -43.49
CA HIS A 169 6.82 16.31 -44.33
C HIS A 169 6.01 15.19 -44.99
N LYS A 170 4.79 14.89 -44.49
CA LYS A 170 3.97 13.74 -44.91
C LYS A 170 4.71 12.39 -44.84
N SER A 171 5.77 12.36 -44.04
CA SER A 171 6.67 11.24 -43.80
C SER A 171 7.30 11.45 -42.42
N PHE A 172 7.84 10.38 -41.85
CA PHE A 172 8.65 10.44 -40.63
C PHE A 172 10.16 10.36 -40.90
N ASP A 173 10.56 10.30 -42.17
CA ASP A 173 11.97 10.27 -42.54
C ASP A 173 12.68 11.54 -42.05
N GLY A 174 13.78 11.38 -41.31
CA GLY A 174 14.50 12.48 -40.65
C GLY A 174 13.94 12.95 -39.30
N PHE A 175 12.90 12.31 -38.73
CA PHE A 175 12.41 12.66 -37.40
C PHE A 175 13.44 12.31 -36.31
N PRO A 176 13.78 13.23 -35.39
CA PRO A 176 14.74 12.97 -34.31
C PRO A 176 14.36 11.76 -33.47
N GLY A 177 15.31 10.82 -33.29
CA GLY A 177 15.11 9.61 -32.49
C GLY A 177 14.50 8.42 -33.24
N LEU A 178 14.12 8.56 -34.51
CA LEU A 178 13.75 7.45 -35.38
C LEU A 178 14.91 7.07 -36.31
N THR A 179 15.15 5.77 -36.48
CA THR A 179 16.02 5.27 -37.56
C THR A 179 15.28 5.39 -38.90
N ALA A 180 16.01 5.50 -40.01
CA ALA A 180 15.40 5.58 -41.34
C ALA A 180 14.44 4.41 -41.63
N GLU A 181 14.80 3.19 -41.19
CA GLU A 181 13.95 2.02 -41.33
C GLU A 181 12.66 2.13 -40.48
N ALA A 182 12.77 2.59 -39.23
CA ALA A 182 11.61 2.77 -38.36
C ALA A 182 10.69 3.89 -38.87
N ALA A 183 11.26 4.98 -39.38
CA ALA A 183 10.54 6.07 -40.01
C ALA A 183 9.77 5.63 -41.27
N ALA A 184 10.41 4.84 -42.14
CA ALA A 184 9.76 4.28 -43.32
C ALA A 184 8.62 3.34 -42.94
N LYS A 185 8.84 2.46 -41.97
CA LYS A 185 7.80 1.56 -41.42
C LYS A 185 6.62 2.32 -40.84
N LEU A 186 6.88 3.35 -40.04
CA LEU A 186 5.83 4.18 -39.43
C LEU A 186 5.04 4.94 -40.50
N THR A 187 5.72 5.43 -41.53
CA THR A 187 5.09 6.15 -42.65
C THR A 187 4.16 5.23 -43.43
N ALA A 188 4.63 4.02 -43.79
CA ALA A 188 3.83 3.02 -44.46
C ALA A 188 2.64 2.54 -43.61
N SER A 189 2.86 2.30 -42.32
CA SER A 189 1.80 1.90 -41.39
C SER A 189 0.74 2.98 -41.21
N PHE A 190 1.14 4.25 -41.19
CA PHE A 190 0.18 5.34 -41.11
C PHE A 190 -0.59 5.51 -42.42
N ALA A 191 0.07 5.39 -43.58
CA ALA A 191 -0.61 5.39 -44.88
C ALA A 191 -1.69 4.30 -44.97
N ASP A 192 -1.38 3.06 -44.57
CA ASP A 192 -2.35 1.96 -44.46
C ASP A 192 -3.50 2.31 -43.50
N THR A 193 -3.20 2.96 -42.37
CA THR A 193 -4.23 3.43 -41.43
C THR A 193 -5.14 4.48 -42.06
N GLN A 194 -4.61 5.39 -42.88
CA GLN A 194 -5.40 6.37 -43.60
C GLN A 194 -6.29 5.73 -44.67
N GLU A 195 -5.84 4.67 -45.33
CA GLU A 195 -6.65 3.90 -46.28
C GLU A 195 -7.81 3.18 -45.59
N ARG A 196 -7.54 2.48 -44.48
CA ARG A 196 -8.57 1.74 -43.72
C ARG A 196 -9.51 2.66 -42.94
N CYS A 197 -9.01 3.81 -42.48
CA CYS A 197 -9.75 4.75 -41.64
C CYS A 197 -9.53 6.19 -42.13
N PRO A 198 -10.25 6.63 -43.20
CA PRO A 198 -10.03 7.95 -43.82
C PRO A 198 -10.29 9.15 -42.90
N TRP A 199 -11.02 8.97 -41.79
CA TRP A 199 -11.26 10.02 -40.80
C TRP A 199 -10.04 10.30 -39.91
N VAL A 200 -9.02 9.44 -39.90
CA VAL A 200 -7.78 9.64 -39.13
C VAL A 200 -6.82 10.55 -39.91
N LYS A 201 -6.74 11.82 -39.50
CA LYS A 201 -5.97 12.86 -40.20
C LYS A 201 -4.55 13.06 -39.68
N SER A 202 -4.21 12.49 -38.53
CA SER A 202 -2.91 12.67 -37.88
C SER A 202 -2.42 11.34 -37.29
N PRO A 203 -1.08 11.13 -37.25
CA PRO A 203 -0.47 9.93 -36.68
C PRO A 203 -0.88 9.67 -35.23
N VAL A 204 -0.90 10.73 -34.42
CA VAL A 204 -1.47 10.72 -33.08
C VAL A 204 -2.79 11.47 -33.10
N PRO A 205 -3.93 10.79 -32.96
CA PRO A 205 -5.23 11.46 -32.99
C PRO A 205 -5.47 12.39 -31.78
N ASP A 206 -6.39 13.35 -31.95
CA ASP A 206 -6.69 14.35 -30.92
C ASP A 206 -7.23 13.75 -29.61
N TYR A 207 -7.93 12.62 -29.68
CA TYR A 207 -8.42 11.93 -28.48
C TYR A 207 -7.26 11.40 -27.61
N GLU A 208 -6.14 10.98 -28.22
CA GLU A 208 -4.96 10.52 -27.49
C GLU A 208 -4.26 11.69 -26.79
N LEU A 209 -4.11 12.82 -27.49
CA LEU A 209 -3.56 14.05 -26.92
C LEU A 209 -4.42 14.56 -25.76
N THR A 210 -5.75 14.52 -25.92
CA THR A 210 -6.70 14.90 -24.87
C THR A 210 -6.60 13.96 -23.66
N SER A 211 -6.49 12.65 -23.91
CA SER A 211 -6.27 11.64 -22.87
C SER A 211 -4.96 11.88 -22.09
N LEU A 212 -3.86 12.18 -22.78
CA LEU A 212 -2.57 12.51 -22.15
C LEU A 212 -2.67 13.76 -21.28
N ARG A 213 -3.27 14.84 -21.79
CA ARG A 213 -3.51 16.07 -21.01
C ARG A 213 -4.38 15.79 -19.77
N GLY A 214 -5.41 14.97 -19.90
CA GLY A 214 -6.25 14.55 -18.77
C GLY A 214 -5.49 13.71 -17.73
N LYS A 215 -4.56 12.86 -18.15
CA LYS A 215 -3.66 12.12 -17.24
C LYS A 215 -2.71 13.07 -16.50
N ILE A 216 -2.08 14.00 -17.22
CA ILE A 216 -1.19 15.03 -16.64
C ILE A 216 -1.94 15.85 -15.59
N LYS A 217 -3.13 16.38 -15.92
CA LYS A 217 -3.95 17.15 -14.98
C LYS A 217 -4.30 16.38 -13.71
N ARG A 218 -4.59 15.08 -13.83
CA ARG A 218 -4.87 14.22 -12.67
C ARG A 218 -3.63 14.01 -11.80
N VAL A 219 -2.46 13.76 -12.39
CA VAL A 219 -1.21 13.60 -11.64
C VAL A 219 -0.87 14.91 -10.92
N GLN A 220 -1.01 16.06 -11.59
CA GLN A 220 -0.80 17.37 -10.97
C GLN A 220 -1.71 17.59 -9.77
N ALA A 221 -3.01 17.30 -9.90
CA ALA A 221 -3.96 17.44 -8.79
C ALA A 221 -3.60 16.55 -7.58
N ARG A 222 -2.97 15.40 -7.81
CA ARG A 222 -2.49 14.51 -6.73
C ARG A 222 -1.24 15.05 -6.05
N LEU A 223 -0.33 15.70 -6.80
CA LEU A 223 0.81 16.41 -6.22
C LEU A 223 0.32 17.59 -5.36
N ASP A 224 -0.61 18.39 -5.88
CA ASP A 224 -1.21 19.50 -5.13
C ASP A 224 -1.90 19.01 -3.84
N GLU A 225 -2.50 17.81 -3.85
CA GLU A 225 -3.07 17.18 -2.66
C GLU A 225 -2.00 16.80 -1.62
N LEU A 226 -0.86 16.26 -2.06
CA LEU A 226 0.27 15.97 -1.17
C LEU A 226 0.84 17.25 -0.54
N ASP A 227 1.02 18.29 -1.34
CA ASP A 227 1.53 19.58 -0.87
C ASP A 227 0.58 20.19 0.17
N LYS A 228 -0.74 20.12 -0.07
CA LYS A 228 -1.73 20.57 0.91
C LYS A 228 -1.68 19.77 2.21
N ARG A 229 -1.46 18.45 2.14
CA ARG A 229 -1.33 17.61 3.34
C ARG A 229 -0.06 17.94 4.12
N ALA A 230 1.06 18.17 3.43
CA ALA A 230 2.32 18.59 4.05
C ALA A 230 2.19 19.97 4.71
N GLN A 231 1.60 20.94 4.00
CA GLN A 231 1.33 22.28 4.54
C GLN A 231 0.39 22.24 5.75
N GLN A 232 -0.63 21.37 5.73
CA GLN A 232 -1.47 21.17 6.90
C GLN A 232 -0.63 20.62 8.05
N ALA A 233 0.16 19.56 7.85
CA ALA A 233 0.98 18.97 8.90
C ALA A 233 2.01 19.96 9.51
N GLU A 234 2.52 20.91 8.72
CA GLU A 234 3.46 21.95 9.16
C GLU A 234 2.79 23.18 9.78
N GLN A 235 1.47 23.35 9.63
CA GLN A 235 0.79 24.45 10.29
C GLN A 235 0.96 24.29 11.80
N PRO A 236 1.46 25.33 12.51
CA PRO A 236 1.40 25.34 13.96
C PRO A 236 -0.03 25.03 14.36
N THR A 237 -0.19 24.30 15.47
CA THR A 237 -1.48 24.18 16.14
C THR A 237 -1.91 25.61 16.47
N ASP A 238 -2.66 26.23 15.56
CA ASP A 238 -3.17 27.60 15.73
C ASP A 238 -4.07 27.54 16.96
N SER A 239 -3.47 27.88 18.09
CA SER A 239 -4.10 27.93 19.39
C SER A 239 -4.72 29.32 19.49
N THR A 240 -6.03 29.39 19.27
CA THR A 240 -6.75 30.64 19.52
C THR A 240 -7.08 30.70 21.01
N LYS A 241 -6.38 31.56 21.75
CA LYS A 241 -6.66 31.78 23.17
C LYS A 241 -7.90 32.64 23.33
N PHE A 242 -8.72 32.31 24.33
CA PHE A 242 -9.87 33.09 24.75
C PHE A 242 -9.91 33.17 26.29
N PRO A 243 -10.71 34.08 26.87
CA PRO A 243 -10.85 34.13 28.33
C PRO A 243 -11.41 32.81 28.88
N GLY A 244 -10.59 32.04 29.59
CA GLY A 244 -10.96 30.76 30.20
C GLY A 244 -10.52 29.50 29.44
N GLY A 245 -9.71 29.64 28.38
CA GLY A 245 -9.12 28.48 27.71
C GLY A 245 -8.49 28.75 26.34
N GLU A 246 -8.28 27.69 25.58
CA GLU A 246 -7.75 27.75 24.21
C GLU A 246 -8.43 26.77 23.26
N ILE A 247 -8.56 27.20 22.01
CA ILE A 247 -9.05 26.37 20.91
C ILE A 247 -7.83 25.89 20.12
N VAL A 248 -7.64 24.59 20.03
CA VAL A 248 -6.48 23.93 19.40
C VAL A 248 -6.93 23.08 18.22
N ARG A 249 -6.34 23.29 17.05
CA ARG A 249 -6.53 22.46 15.85
C ARG A 249 -5.62 21.22 15.89
N ASN A 250 -6.13 20.10 16.37
CA ASN A 250 -5.37 18.85 16.38
C ASN A 250 -5.52 18.10 15.05
N LEU A 251 -4.57 18.33 14.15
CA LEU A 251 -4.54 17.72 12.82
C LEU A 251 -4.26 16.22 12.85
N GLU A 252 -3.43 15.74 13.78
CA GLU A 252 -3.15 14.31 13.95
C GLU A 252 -4.40 13.50 14.30
N ALA A 253 -5.29 14.08 15.11
CA ALA A 253 -6.55 13.46 15.49
C ALA A 253 -7.71 13.76 14.53
N ASP A 254 -7.52 14.64 13.52
CA ASP A 254 -8.60 15.23 12.71
C ASP A 254 -9.70 15.86 13.60
N ARG A 255 -9.30 16.58 14.66
CA ARG A 255 -10.23 17.18 15.65
C ARG A 255 -9.93 18.64 15.94
N LEU A 256 -10.98 19.43 16.11
CA LEU A 256 -10.91 20.73 16.79
C LEU A 256 -11.15 20.51 18.28
N GLN A 257 -10.21 20.90 19.13
CA GLN A 257 -10.23 20.72 20.57
C GLN A 257 -10.39 22.07 21.27
N ILE A 258 -11.21 22.12 22.31
CA ILE A 258 -11.37 23.28 23.20
C ILE A 258 -10.91 22.81 24.58
N LEU A 259 -9.79 23.37 25.02
CA LEU A 259 -9.25 23.18 26.36
C LEU A 259 -9.74 24.35 27.23
N PHE A 260 -10.22 24.03 28.42
CA PHE A 260 -10.58 25.02 29.42
C PHE A 260 -9.61 24.94 30.59
N ASP A 261 -9.26 26.09 31.16
CA ASP A 261 -8.38 26.16 32.34
C ASP A 261 -9.06 25.56 33.59
N GLU A 262 -10.37 25.76 33.69
CA GLU A 262 -11.23 25.21 34.73
C GLU A 262 -12.45 24.52 34.14
N LYS A 263 -13.16 23.71 34.95
CA LYS A 263 -14.36 23.01 34.49
C LYS A 263 -15.42 24.04 34.07
N PRO A 264 -15.86 24.06 32.79
CA PRO A 264 -16.87 25.01 32.35
C PRO A 264 -18.20 24.76 33.04
N ASP A 265 -18.98 25.84 33.20
CA ASP A 265 -20.31 25.83 33.81
C ASP A 265 -21.31 24.98 33.01
N GLU A 266 -22.51 24.78 33.57
CA GLU A 266 -23.52 23.93 32.93
C GLU A 266 -24.04 24.48 31.60
N ASP A 267 -24.20 25.81 31.52
CA ASP A 267 -24.69 26.49 30.33
C ASP A 267 -23.69 26.42 29.18
N THR A 268 -22.39 26.64 29.43
CA THR A 268 -21.35 26.48 28.40
C THR A 268 -21.24 25.03 27.94
N ARG A 269 -21.35 24.06 28.86
CA ARG A 269 -21.36 22.63 28.49
C ARG A 269 -22.58 22.26 27.65
N ALA A 270 -23.74 22.86 27.91
CA ALA A 270 -24.94 22.68 27.09
C ALA A 270 -24.75 23.28 25.69
N ALA A 271 -24.22 24.51 25.59
CA ALA A 271 -23.93 25.17 24.32
C ALA A 271 -22.91 24.39 23.47
N LEU A 272 -21.86 23.85 24.08
CA LEU A 272 -20.87 22.99 23.42
C LEU A 272 -21.53 21.72 22.85
N LYS A 273 -22.39 21.05 23.63
CA LYS A 273 -23.12 19.86 23.16
C LYS A 273 -24.07 20.19 22.00
N GLN A 274 -24.76 21.33 22.06
CA GLN A 274 -25.65 21.78 20.98
C GLN A 274 -24.88 22.07 19.68
N ASN A 275 -23.66 22.58 19.78
CA ASN A 275 -22.77 22.84 18.63
C ASN A 275 -21.94 21.60 18.21
N GLY A 276 -22.26 20.41 18.74
CA GLY A 276 -21.70 19.14 18.32
C GLY A 276 -20.35 18.78 18.96
N PHE A 277 -19.91 19.49 20.00
CA PHE A 277 -18.72 19.13 20.76
C PHE A 277 -19.03 18.02 21.77
N ARG A 278 -18.11 17.06 21.89
CA ARG A 278 -18.18 15.96 22.86
C ARG A 278 -16.95 15.98 23.74
N TRP A 279 -17.13 15.76 25.04
CA TRP A 279 -16.03 15.63 25.98
C TRP A 279 -15.20 14.39 25.69
N SER A 280 -13.89 14.55 25.66
CA SER A 280 -12.92 13.46 25.49
C SER A 280 -12.05 13.34 26.75
N PRO A 281 -12.25 12.31 27.58
CA PRO A 281 -11.42 12.09 28.77
C PRO A 281 -9.93 11.90 28.46
N ARG A 282 -9.60 11.35 27.27
CA ARG A 282 -8.22 11.09 26.85
C ARG A 282 -7.41 12.37 26.62
N TYR A 283 -8.06 13.43 26.14
CA TYR A 283 -7.42 14.70 25.82
C TYR A 283 -7.82 15.81 26.80
N SER A 284 -8.64 15.50 27.80
CA SER A 284 -9.23 16.47 28.73
C SER A 284 -9.81 17.70 28.02
N ALA A 285 -10.46 17.48 26.87
CA ALA A 285 -10.90 18.55 25.98
C ALA A 285 -12.30 18.26 25.41
N TRP A 286 -13.02 19.35 25.10
CA TRP A 286 -14.23 19.29 24.28
C TRP A 286 -13.82 19.25 22.82
N GLN A 287 -14.22 18.21 22.09
CA GLN A 287 -13.76 17.99 20.71
C GLN A 287 -14.89 17.74 19.73
N ARG A 288 -14.68 18.15 18.48
CA ARG A 288 -15.50 17.78 17.31
C ARG A 288 -14.60 17.45 16.13
N GLN A 289 -15.17 16.85 15.08
CA GLN A 289 -14.43 16.64 13.84
C GLN A 289 -13.98 17.98 13.23
N LEU A 290 -12.74 18.01 12.74
CA LEU A 290 -12.16 19.17 12.08
C LEU A 290 -12.79 19.35 10.69
N THR A 291 -13.92 20.05 10.67
CA THR A 291 -14.62 20.43 9.44
C THR A 291 -14.42 21.93 9.16
N PRO A 292 -14.65 22.41 7.92
CA PRO A 292 -14.54 23.84 7.61
C PRO A 292 -15.38 24.74 8.53
N ASN A 293 -16.49 24.22 9.07
CA ASN A 293 -17.39 24.93 10.00
C ASN A 293 -17.02 24.76 11.48
N ALA A 294 -15.94 24.05 11.80
CA ALA A 294 -15.61 23.69 13.18
C ALA A 294 -15.27 24.89 14.05
N GLU A 295 -14.54 25.83 13.51
CA GLU A 295 -14.15 27.04 14.25
C GLU A 295 -15.30 28.00 14.45
N ALA A 296 -16.11 28.21 13.41
CA ALA A 296 -17.31 29.03 13.52
C ALA A 296 -18.25 28.49 14.59
N ALA A 297 -18.36 27.16 14.70
CA ALA A 297 -19.14 26.51 15.76
C ALA A 297 -18.49 26.59 17.15
N ALA A 298 -17.14 26.54 17.25
CA ALA A 298 -16.43 26.77 18.50
C ALA A 298 -16.70 28.19 19.01
N ARG A 299 -16.52 29.19 18.14
CA ARG A 299 -16.76 30.60 18.46
C ARG A 299 -18.21 30.84 18.89
N ARG A 300 -19.18 30.28 18.17
CA ARG A 300 -20.61 30.34 18.53
C ARG A 300 -20.91 29.70 19.88
N ALA A 301 -20.32 28.54 20.17
CA ALA A 301 -20.52 27.85 21.45
C ALA A 301 -19.92 28.59 22.64
N LEU A 302 -18.83 29.34 22.41
CA LEU A 302 -18.12 30.12 23.42
C LEU A 302 -18.59 31.58 23.51
N GLY A 303 -19.56 32.00 22.69
CA GLY A 303 -20.04 33.39 22.65
C GLY A 303 -18.97 34.39 22.17
N LEU A 304 -17.93 33.91 21.49
CA LEU A 304 -16.89 34.75 20.91
C LEU A 304 -17.47 35.36 19.62
N THR A 305 -17.73 36.66 19.66
CA THR A 305 -18.12 37.43 18.47
C THR A 305 -16.95 37.54 17.49
N GLU A 306 -17.23 37.71 16.20
CA GLU A 306 -16.21 37.85 15.14
C GLU A 306 -15.19 38.96 15.42
#